data_AF-H3HA77-F1
#
_entry.id   AF-H3HA77-F1
#
_cell.length_a   1.000
_cell.length_b   1.000
_cell.length_c   1.000
_cell.angle_alpha   90.00
_cell.angle_beta   90.00
_cell.angle_gamma   90.00
#
_symmetry.space_group_name_H-M   'P 1'
#
loop_
_entity.id
_entity.type
_entity.pdbx_description
1 polymer ?
#
loop_
_entity_poly.entity_id
_entity_poly.type
_entity_poly.pdbx_seq_one_letter_code
_entity_poly.pdbx_strand_id
1 'polypeptide(L)'
;MSCCCPGIAVAQISARLGLMQFYHVLGLFGGLYLVALIAACADSDFFEFLFWLCAVISALCLLRLRWRIRTLFSIPGSHVEDAAFSFCCGCCSIAQMASHVESYEPGTFTFAPRATLQGYSLN
;
A
#
# COMPACT_ATOMS: atom_id res chain seq x y z
N MET A 1 -7.09 -3.61 9.83
CA MET A 1 -7.37 -2.75 8.64
C MET A 1 -6.61 -3.21 7.40
N SER A 2 -5.35 -3.61 7.53
CA SER A 2 -4.47 -4.07 6.44
C SER A 2 -4.92 -5.33 5.68
N CYS A 3 -5.61 -6.28 6.32
CA CYS A 3 -6.15 -7.45 5.63
C CYS A 3 -7.39 -7.16 4.78
N CYS A 4 -8.28 -6.29 5.22
CA CYS A 4 -9.55 -6.05 4.53
C CYS A 4 -9.44 -4.97 3.44
N CYS A 5 -8.53 -3.99 3.60
CA CYS A 5 -8.34 -2.89 2.64
C CYS A 5 -6.85 -2.54 2.50
N PRO A 6 -6.05 -3.35 1.78
CA PRO A 6 -4.61 -3.12 1.63
C PRO A 6 -4.30 -1.76 0.98
N GLY A 7 -5.16 -1.28 0.06
CA GLY A 7 -4.99 0.04 -0.58
C GLY A 7 -5.05 1.22 0.38
N ILE A 8 -5.87 1.16 1.42
CA ILE A 8 -5.97 2.23 2.44
C ILE A 8 -4.70 2.23 3.31
N ALA A 9 -4.24 1.05 3.73
CA ALA A 9 -3.02 0.93 4.51
C ALA A 9 -1.81 1.47 3.74
N VAL A 10 -1.69 1.16 2.45
CA VAL A 10 -0.63 1.67 1.57
C VAL A 10 -0.70 3.19 1.43
N ALA A 11 -1.89 3.75 1.24
CA ALA A 11 -2.08 5.20 1.14
C ALA A 11 -1.71 5.94 2.44
N GLN A 12 -2.02 5.35 3.60
CA GLN A 12 -1.65 5.90 4.91
C GLN A 12 -0.13 5.88 5.14
N ILE A 13 0.54 4.79 4.74
CA ILE A 13 2.00 4.67 4.81
C ILE A 13 2.66 5.68 3.86
N SER A 14 2.19 5.80 2.61
CA SER A 14 2.78 6.70 1.62
C SER A 14 2.66 8.17 2.03
N ALA A 15 1.53 8.55 2.64
CA ALA A 15 1.31 9.90 3.16
C ALA A 15 2.24 10.22 4.33
N ARG A 16 2.45 9.28 5.27
CA ARG A 16 3.33 9.48 6.43
C ARG A 16 4.81 9.58 6.06
N LEU A 17 5.23 8.91 4.99
CA LEU A 17 6.61 8.96 4.48
C LEU A 17 6.85 10.14 3.52
N GLY A 18 5.82 10.91 3.19
CA GLY A 18 5.91 12.02 2.23
C GLY A 18 6.26 11.60 0.81
N LEU A 19 6.07 10.33 0.45
CA LEU A 19 6.49 9.78 -0.84
C LEU A 19 5.47 10.04 -1.95
N MET A 20 4.18 9.89 -1.63
CA MET A 20 3.09 10.18 -2.56
C MET A 20 1.86 10.66 -1.79
N GLN A 21 1.17 11.64 -2.39
CA GLN A 21 -0.06 12.21 -1.84
C GLN A 21 -1.15 11.14 -1.74
N PHE A 22 -1.79 11.06 -0.56
CA PHE A 22 -2.80 10.06 -0.20
C PHE A 22 -3.84 9.79 -1.31
N TYR A 23 -4.32 10.86 -1.96
CA TYR A 23 -5.33 10.79 -3.01
C TYR A 23 -4.86 10.09 -4.30
N HIS A 24 -3.58 10.18 -4.65
CA HIS A 24 -3.06 9.54 -5.86
C HIS A 24 -3.01 8.02 -5.70
N VAL A 25 -2.56 7.54 -4.53
CA VAL A 25 -2.51 6.11 -4.22
C VAL A 25 -3.92 5.54 -4.10
N LEU A 26 -4.83 6.25 -3.42
CA LEU A 26 -6.22 5.85 -3.31
C LEU A 26 -6.91 5.79 -4.68
N GLY A 27 -6.66 6.79 -5.54
CA GLY A 27 -7.17 6.84 -6.91
C GLY A 27 -6.65 5.68 -7.77
N LEU A 28 -5.38 5.31 -7.65
CA LEU A 28 -4.79 4.18 -8.38
C LEU A 28 -5.46 2.85 -8.01
N PHE A 29 -5.60 2.56 -6.70
CA PHE A 29 -6.27 1.34 -6.24
C PHE A 29 -7.76 1.34 -6.56
N GLY A 30 -8.45 2.47 -6.38
CA GLY A 30 -9.87 2.62 -6.72
C GLY A 30 -10.12 2.43 -8.22
N GLY A 31 -9.27 3.01 -9.07
CA GLY A 31 -9.31 2.83 -10.51
C GLY A 31 -9.08 1.37 -10.93
N LEU A 32 -8.13 0.67 -10.30
CA LEU A 32 -7.89 -0.75 -10.53
C LEU A 32 -9.12 -1.61 -10.25
N TYR A 33 -9.80 -1.39 -9.12
CA TYR A 33 -11.05 -2.11 -8.80
C TYR A 33 -12.17 -1.81 -9.80
N LEU A 34 -12.29 -0.56 -10.24
CA LEU A 34 -13.30 -0.16 -11.21
C LEU A 34 -13.03 -0.77 -12.60
N VAL A 35 -11.78 -0.76 -13.05
CA VAL A 35 -11.37 -1.40 -14.31
C VAL A 35 -11.57 -2.92 -14.23
N ALA A 36 -11.30 -3.55 -13.09
CA ALA A 36 -11.56 -4.98 -12.89
C ALA A 36 -13.06 -5.31 -13.00
N LEU A 37 -13.94 -4.49 -12.41
CA LEU A 37 -15.39 -4.67 -12.54
C LEU A 37 -15.86 -4.47 -13.98
N ILE A 38 -15.33 -3.48 -14.70
CA ILE A 38 -15.69 -3.26 -16.10
C ILE A 38 -15.18 -4.42 -16.95
N ALA A 39 -13.94 -4.88 -16.75
CA ALA A 39 -13.40 -6.03 -17.47
C ALA A 39 -14.25 -7.30 -17.26
N ALA A 40 -14.68 -7.56 -16.02
CA ALA A 40 -15.53 -8.71 -15.69
C ALA A 40 -16.94 -8.64 -16.32
N CYS A 41 -17.46 -7.43 -16.58
CA CYS A 41 -18.78 -7.24 -17.19
C CYS A 41 -18.72 -7.10 -18.72
N ALA A 42 -17.59 -6.67 -19.28
CA ALA A 42 -17.49 -6.24 -20.67
C ALA A 42 -16.78 -7.22 -21.60
N ASP A 43 -16.19 -8.32 -21.09
CA ASP A 43 -15.49 -9.39 -21.84
C ASP A 43 -14.72 -8.86 -23.06
N SER A 44 -13.90 -7.83 -22.83
CA SER A 44 -13.19 -7.11 -23.88
C SER A 44 -11.71 -7.04 -23.59
N ASP A 45 -10.91 -7.48 -24.57
CA ASP A 45 -9.46 -7.59 -24.50
C ASP A 45 -8.78 -6.27 -24.10
N PHE A 46 -9.36 -5.12 -24.48
CA PHE A 46 -8.85 -3.80 -24.14
C PHE A 46 -8.86 -3.54 -22.62
N PHE A 47 -9.96 -3.87 -21.94
CA PHE A 47 -10.06 -3.66 -20.49
C PHE A 47 -9.22 -4.66 -19.72
N GLU A 48 -9.06 -5.88 -20.23
CA GLU A 48 -8.15 -6.87 -19.68
C GLU A 48 -6.68 -6.42 -19.77
N PHE A 49 -6.26 -5.89 -20.93
CA PHE A 49 -4.93 -5.31 -21.10
C PHE A 49 -4.71 -4.11 -20.16
N LEU A 50 -5.69 -3.21 -20.06
CA LEU A 50 -5.61 -2.05 -19.18
C LEU A 50 -5.53 -2.46 -17.70
N PHE A 51 -6.28 -3.48 -17.30
CA PHE A 51 -6.22 -4.05 -15.96
C PHE A 51 -4.81 -4.57 -15.63
N TRP A 52 -4.23 -5.39 -16.51
CA TRP A 52 -2.87 -5.91 -16.34
C TRP A 52 -1.82 -4.80 -16.29
N LEU A 53 -1.92 -3.80 -17.17
CA LEU A 53 -1.02 -2.65 -17.16
C LEU A 53 -1.09 -1.90 -15.82
N CYS A 54 -2.29 -1.59 -15.34
CA CYS A 54 -2.48 -0.93 -14.05
C CYS A 54 -2.00 -1.80 -12.88
N ALA A 55 -2.21 -3.11 -12.94
CA ALA A 55 -1.76 -4.06 -11.92
C ALA A 55 -0.23 -4.05 -11.81
N VAL A 56 0.49 -4.10 -12.94
CA VAL A 56 1.96 -4.02 -12.97
C VAL A 56 2.46 -2.69 -12.41
N ILE A 57 1.85 -1.56 -12.80
CA ILE A 57 2.20 -0.23 -12.26
C ILE A 57 2.01 -0.20 -10.74
N SER A 58 0.89 -0.73 -10.24
CA SER A 58 0.61 -0.78 -8.79
C SER A 58 1.63 -1.65 -8.04
N ALA A 59 2.02 -2.80 -8.60
CA ALA A 59 3.05 -3.66 -8.03
C ALA A 59 4.41 -2.96 -7.95
N LEU A 60 4.82 -2.24 -9.00
CA LEU A 60 6.05 -1.44 -9.00
C LEU A 60 6.02 -0.32 -7.95
N CYS A 61 4.88 0.36 -7.80
CA CYS A 61 4.68 1.37 -6.76
C CYS A 61 4.82 0.77 -5.35
N LEU A 62 4.24 -0.41 -5.10
CA LEU A 62 4.38 -1.12 -3.83
C LEU A 62 5.84 -1.51 -3.55
N LEU A 63 6.54 -2.06 -4.55
CA LEU A 63 7.96 -2.40 -4.42
C LEU A 63 8.82 -1.17 -4.08
N ARG A 64 8.59 -0.04 -4.76
CA ARG A 64 9.29 1.22 -4.44
C ARG A 64 8.98 1.71 -3.04
N LEU A 65 7.71 1.61 -2.60
CA LEU A 65 7.33 1.99 -1.24
C LEU A 65 8.06 1.12 -0.21
N ARG A 66 8.10 -0.21 -0.42
CA ARG A 66 8.83 -1.13 0.46
C ARG A 66 10.32 -0.78 0.50
N TRP A 67 10.95 -0.55 -0.64
CA TRP A 67 12.36 -0.17 -0.70
C TRP A 67 12.63 1.12 0.06
N ARG A 68 11.80 2.16 -0.12
CA ARG A 68 12.01 3.42 0.61
C ARG A 68 11.89 3.25 2.11
N ILE A 69 10.94 2.47 2.58
CA ILE A 69 10.81 2.11 4.00
C ILE A 69 12.07 1.38 4.48
N ARG A 70 12.54 0.35 3.76
CA ARG A 70 13.76 -0.38 4.16
C ARG A 70 14.99 0.55 4.20
N THR A 71 15.12 1.47 3.25
CA THR A 71 16.22 2.44 3.26
C THR A 71 16.13 3.44 4.41
N LEU A 72 14.92 3.89 4.77
CA LEU A 72 14.70 4.82 5.87
C LEU A 72 14.97 4.18 7.24
N PHE A 73 14.62 2.90 7.38
CA PHE A 73 14.78 2.15 8.64
C PHE A 73 16.01 1.25 8.67
N SER A 74 16.89 1.33 7.66
CA SER A 74 18.11 0.50 7.53
C SER A 74 17.88 -1.00 7.72
N ILE A 75 16.76 -1.53 7.21
CA ILE A 75 16.40 -2.95 7.37
C ILE A 75 17.17 -3.78 6.32
N PRO A 76 18.05 -4.70 6.72
CA PRO A 76 18.82 -5.53 5.78
C PRO A 76 17.90 -6.50 5.02
N GLY A 77 18.15 -6.68 3.72
CA GLY A 77 17.60 -7.78 2.92
C GLY A 77 17.62 -7.51 1.41
N SER A 78 17.11 -8.47 0.63
CA SER A 78 17.27 -8.46 -0.83
C SER A 78 16.01 -8.01 -1.59
N HIS A 79 16.21 -7.44 -2.78
CA HIS A 79 15.11 -7.02 -3.67
C HIS A 79 14.20 -8.17 -4.12
N VAL A 80 14.75 -9.38 -4.24
CA VAL A 80 14.03 -10.59 -4.65
C VAL A 80 13.13 -11.11 -3.52
N GLU A 81 13.61 -11.02 -2.29
CA GLU A 81 12.85 -11.38 -1.09
C GLU A 81 11.64 -10.47 -0.91
N ASP A 82 11.78 -9.17 -1.19
CA ASP A 82 10.66 -8.22 -1.17
C ASP A 82 9.59 -8.53 -2.23
N ALA A 83 10.01 -8.99 -3.41
CA ALA A 83 9.10 -9.44 -4.47
C ALA A 83 8.38 -10.74 -4.07
N ALA A 84 9.11 -11.72 -3.54
CA ALA A 84 8.56 -12.99 -3.08
C ALA A 84 7.56 -12.81 -1.91
N PHE A 85 7.88 -11.96 -0.92
CA PHE A 85 6.99 -11.67 0.20
C PHE A 85 5.75 -10.87 -0.21
N SER A 86 5.88 -9.97 -1.18
CA SER A 86 4.73 -9.24 -1.73
C SER A 86 3.77 -10.16 -2.47
N PHE A 87 4.29 -11.22 -3.10
CA PHE A 87 3.48 -12.22 -3.82
C PHE A 87 2.82 -13.24 -2.87
N CYS A 88 3.54 -13.74 -1.85
CA CYS A 88 3.04 -14.81 -0.97
C CYS A 88 2.22 -14.31 0.24
N CYS A 89 2.48 -13.11 0.78
CA CYS A 89 1.78 -12.56 1.96
C CYS A 89 1.72 -11.02 1.88
N GLY A 90 1.26 -10.48 0.75
CA GLY A 90 1.21 -9.03 0.49
C GLY A 90 0.48 -8.23 1.58
N CYS A 91 -0.67 -8.71 2.05
CA CYS A 91 -1.45 -8.05 3.11
C CYS A 91 -0.73 -8.07 4.47
N CYS A 92 -0.11 -9.19 4.84
CA CYS A 92 0.64 -9.38 6.09
C CYS A 92 1.87 -8.47 6.13
N SER A 93 2.57 -8.43 5.01
CA SER A 93 3.80 -7.67 4.87
C SER A 93 3.52 -6.16 4.83
N ILE A 94 2.38 -5.72 4.27
CA ILE A 94 1.90 -4.33 4.39
C ILE A 94 1.46 -4.03 5.83
N ALA A 95 0.79 -4.98 6.51
CA ALA A 95 0.39 -4.83 7.90
C ALA A 95 1.59 -4.58 8.82
N GLN A 96 2.64 -5.41 8.68
CA GLN A 96 3.87 -5.27 9.44
C GLN A 96 4.53 -3.91 9.23
N MET A 97 4.57 -3.42 7.98
CA MET A 97 5.11 -2.10 7.66
C MET A 97 4.25 -0.96 8.22
N ALA A 98 2.93 -1.09 8.16
CA ALA A 98 2.00 -0.13 8.75
C ALA A 98 2.21 -0.02 10.26
N SER A 99 2.43 -1.15 10.95
CA SER A 99 2.74 -1.18 12.39
C SER A 99 4.09 -0.55 12.68
N HIS A 100 5.13 -0.86 11.90
CA HIS A 100 6.47 -0.29 12.08
C HIS A 100 6.54 1.23 11.83
N VAL A 101 5.80 1.71 10.84
CA VAL A 101 5.69 3.14 10.52
C VAL A 101 4.59 3.79 11.39
N GLU A 102 3.97 3.03 12.31
CA GLU A 102 2.85 3.40 13.18
C GLU A 102 1.70 4.11 12.45
N SER A 103 1.49 3.83 11.17
CA SER A 103 0.66 4.64 10.27
C SER A 103 -0.83 4.71 10.68
N TYR A 104 -1.26 3.88 11.63
CA TYR A 104 -2.59 3.83 12.21
C TYR A 104 -2.51 3.72 13.74
N GLU A 105 -3.59 4.09 14.42
CA GLU A 105 -3.70 3.98 15.89
C GLU A 105 -4.44 2.67 16.26
N PRO A 106 -3.84 1.79 17.09
CA PRO A 106 -4.45 0.51 17.42
C PRO A 106 -5.83 0.69 18.06
N GLY A 107 -6.84 -0.01 17.54
CA GLY A 107 -8.20 0.04 18.07
C GLY A 107 -9.08 1.18 17.54
N THR A 108 -8.57 2.08 16.70
CA THR A 108 -9.39 3.10 16.01
C THR A 108 -9.43 2.85 14.51
N PHE A 109 -10.61 3.02 13.90
CA PHE A 109 -10.81 2.88 12.46
C PHE A 109 -10.87 4.27 11.83
N THR A 110 -9.72 4.76 11.34
CA THR A 110 -9.61 6.11 10.79
C THR A 110 -9.17 6.03 9.34
N PHE A 111 -9.93 6.65 8.43
CA PHE A 111 -9.58 6.72 7.00
C PHE A 111 -8.46 7.75 6.74
N ALA A 112 -8.41 8.82 7.51
CA ALA A 112 -7.41 9.87 7.36
C ALA A 112 -6.03 9.40 7.86
N PRO A 113 -4.93 9.80 7.18
CA PRO A 113 -3.58 9.55 7.68
C PRO A 113 -3.36 10.29 9.01
N ARG A 114 -2.60 9.68 9.91
CA ARG A 114 -2.28 10.27 11.22
C ARG A 114 -1.42 11.53 11.04
N ALA A 115 -1.92 12.67 11.51
CA ALA A 115 -1.26 13.98 11.35
C ALA A 115 -0.20 14.29 12.41
N THR A 116 -0.22 13.57 13.54
CA THR A 116 0.66 13.82 14.70
C THR A 116 1.35 12.54 15.17
N LEU A 117 2.63 12.65 15.53
CA LEU A 117 3.40 11.60 16.21
C LEU A 117 2.79 11.34 17.60
N GLN A 118 2.92 10.12 18.14
CA GLN A 118 2.54 9.88 19.53
C GLN A 118 3.36 10.80 20.45
N GLY A 119 2.67 11.52 21.33
CA GLY A 119 3.33 12.32 22.36
C GLY A 119 4.07 11.39 23.32
N TYR A 120 5.29 11.75 23.70
CA TYR A 120 6.08 10.97 24.65
C TYR A 120 5.30 10.81 25.97
N SER A 121 5.05 9.56 26.38
CA SER A 121 4.59 9.27 27.72
C SER A 121 5.79 9.32 28.66
N LEU A 122 5.91 10.39 29.45
CA LEU A 122 6.80 10.44 30.60
C LEU A 122 6.19 9.53 31.68
N ASN A 123 6.64 8.27 31.73
CA ASN A 123 6.31 7.34 32.80
C ASN A 123 7.61 6.83 33.41
#